data_AF-A0A087M196-F1
#
_entry.id   AF-A0A087M196-F1
#
_cell.length_a   1.000
_cell.length_b   1.000
_cell.length_c   1.000
_cell.angle_alpha   90.00
_cell.angle_beta   90.00
_cell.angle_gamma   90.00
#
_symmetry.space_group_name_H-M   'P 1'
#
loop_
_entity.id
_entity.type
_entity.pdbx_description
1 polymer ?
#
loop_
_entity_poly.entity_id
_entity_poly.type
_entity_poly.pdbx_seq_one_letter_code
_entity_poly.pdbx_strand_id
1 'polypeptide(L)'
;MLTHDGITQPINEWALDYGIYPDVIADRLERRWSVERAITTPMVVVPRQRLNKPEPRTAQRPASTKRGKRLTYMGQCLTVCEWSAVIGVTTHTINNRIRKGMPIEGVLSRALPIGRPGVAQNLCPSKGTGGGSVAQDIPQIEFSE
;
A
#
# COMPACT_ATOMS: atom_id res chain seq x y z
N MET A 1 -18.47 30.46 26.76
CA MET A 1 -19.57 31.43 26.57
C MET A 1 -18.98 32.82 26.62
N LEU A 2 -19.42 33.71 25.74
CA LEU A 2 -19.00 35.10 25.68
C LEU A 2 -20.23 36.00 25.82
N THR A 3 -20.09 37.06 26.62
CA THR A 3 -21.13 38.05 26.84
C THR A 3 -20.76 39.34 26.14
N HIS A 4 -21.67 39.85 25.31
CA HIS A 4 -21.53 41.10 24.58
C HIS A 4 -22.91 41.77 24.46
N ASP A 5 -23.00 43.08 24.70
CA ASP A 5 -24.25 43.85 24.67
C ASP A 5 -25.43 43.22 25.44
N GLY A 6 -25.14 42.64 26.61
CA GLY A 6 -26.15 41.99 27.46
C GLY A 6 -26.62 40.62 26.96
N ILE A 7 -26.09 40.15 25.83
CA ILE A 7 -26.39 38.84 25.24
C ILE A 7 -25.23 37.89 25.57
N THR A 8 -25.54 36.69 26.05
CA THR A 8 -24.54 35.64 26.32
C THR A 8 -24.75 34.48 25.37
N GLN A 9 -23.74 34.22 24.54
CA GLN A 9 -23.78 33.15 23.54
C GLN A 9 -22.45 32.38 23.48
N PRO A 10 -22.43 31.15 22.95
CA PRO A 10 -21.17 30.46 22.68
C PRO A 10 -20.40 31.14 21.55
N ILE A 11 -19.08 30.92 21.53
CA ILE A 11 -18.16 31.51 20.53
C ILE A 11 -18.60 31.17 19.10
N ASN A 12 -19.16 29.98 18.91
CA ASN A 12 -19.63 29.52 17.60
C ASN A 12 -20.84 30.30 17.08
N GLU A 13 -21.74 30.74 17.96
CA GLU A 13 -22.91 31.54 17.54
C GLU A 13 -22.47 32.97 17.22
N TRP A 14 -21.64 33.58 18.06
CA TRP A 14 -21.03 34.89 17.76
C TRP A 14 -20.20 34.88 16.45
N ALA A 15 -19.52 33.78 16.16
CA ALA A 15 -18.82 33.59 14.89
C ALA A 15 -19.76 33.61 13.67
N LEU A 16 -20.94 32.98 13.80
CA LEU A 16 -21.95 32.96 12.75
C LEU A 16 -22.59 34.34 12.57
N ASP A 17 -22.95 35.01 13.66
CA ASP A 17 -23.61 36.32 13.64
C ASP A 17 -22.74 37.40 12.96
N TYR A 18 -21.44 37.42 13.25
CA TYR A 18 -20.51 38.43 12.73
C TYR A 18 -19.72 37.97 11.48
N GLY A 19 -19.93 36.73 11.02
CA GLY A 19 -19.24 36.18 9.86
C GLY A 19 -17.71 36.05 10.03
N ILE A 20 -17.26 35.71 11.24
CA ILE A 20 -15.84 35.54 11.60
C ILE A 20 -15.62 34.10 12.06
N TYR A 21 -14.47 33.50 11.77
CA TYR A 21 -14.19 32.14 12.24
C TYR A 21 -14.07 32.06 13.77
N PRO A 22 -14.57 30.99 14.44
CA PRO A 22 -14.44 30.81 15.88
C PRO A 22 -12.99 30.86 16.37
N ASP A 23 -12.08 30.27 15.60
CA ASP A 23 -10.63 30.26 15.88
C ASP A 23 -10.04 31.67 15.89
N VAL A 24 -10.57 32.58 15.06
CA VAL A 24 -10.13 33.97 15.03
C VAL A 24 -10.60 34.72 16.29
N ILE A 25 -11.82 34.45 16.76
CA ILE A 25 -12.29 35.01 18.03
C ILE A 25 -11.43 34.48 19.18
N ALA A 26 -11.11 33.18 19.19
CA ALA A 26 -10.23 32.58 20.19
C ALA A 26 -8.82 33.19 20.18
N ASP A 27 -8.15 33.25 19.03
CA ASP A 27 -6.81 33.86 18.88
C ASP A 27 -6.81 35.33 19.32
N ARG A 28 -7.86 36.09 19.00
CA ARG A 28 -8.01 37.49 19.47
C ARG A 28 -8.12 37.57 21.00
N LEU A 29 -8.89 36.70 21.63
CA LEU A 29 -9.01 36.65 23.09
C LEU A 29 -7.71 36.20 23.77
N GLU A 30 -6.98 35.25 23.19
CA GLU A 30 -5.65 34.83 23.64
C GLU A 30 -4.65 36.00 23.58
N ARG A 31 -4.76 36.84 22.55
CA ARG A 31 -4.01 38.11 22.40
C ARG A 31 -4.53 39.24 23.27
N ARG A 32 -5.37 38.95 24.28
CA ARG A 32 -5.91 39.92 25.24
C ARG A 32 -6.78 41.01 24.61
N TRP A 33 -7.45 40.74 23.49
CA TRP A 33 -8.46 41.67 22.96
C TRP A 33 -9.69 41.70 23.88
N SER A 34 -10.39 42.83 23.91
CA SER A 34 -11.71 42.89 24.54
C SER A 34 -12.71 42.02 23.76
N VAL A 35 -13.72 41.49 24.45
CA VAL A 35 -14.75 40.62 23.85
C VAL A 35 -15.45 41.32 22.68
N GLU A 36 -15.84 42.58 22.87
CA GLU A 36 -16.42 43.44 21.84
C GLU A 36 -15.53 43.52 20.60
N ARG A 37 -14.27 43.89 20.79
CA ARG A 37 -13.34 44.04 19.67
C ARG A 37 -13.06 42.70 18.99
N ALA A 38 -13.04 41.61 19.76
CA ALA A 38 -12.79 40.27 19.25
C ALA A 38 -13.89 39.79 18.29
N ILE A 39 -15.15 40.14 18.54
CA ILE A 39 -16.30 39.72 17.72
C ILE A 39 -16.73 40.74 16.67
N THR A 40 -16.53 42.04 16.89
CA THR A 40 -16.97 43.10 15.95
C THR A 40 -15.97 43.38 14.83
N THR A 41 -14.68 43.07 15.04
CA THR A 41 -13.66 43.36 14.02
C THR A 41 -13.76 42.35 12.87
N PRO A 42 -14.02 42.77 11.61
CA PRO A 42 -14.10 41.84 10.50
C PRO A 42 -12.77 41.13 10.25
N MET A 43 -12.80 39.92 9.69
CA MET A 43 -11.58 39.22 9.29
C MET A 43 -11.05 39.82 7.98
N VAL A 44 -9.82 40.35 7.99
CA VAL A 44 -9.15 40.78 6.77
C VAL A 44 -8.61 39.54 6.04
N VAL A 45 -9.17 39.24 4.87
CA VAL A 45 -8.65 38.18 3.99
C VAL A 45 -7.51 38.76 3.17
N VAL A 46 -6.26 38.39 3.48
CA VAL A 46 -5.14 38.75 2.60
C VAL A 46 -5.25 37.97 1.29
N PRO A 47 -4.98 38.60 0.12
CA PRO A 47 -4.96 37.88 -1.15
C PRO A 47 -4.00 36.69 -1.08
N ARG A 48 -4.43 35.52 -1.54
CA ARG A 48 -3.74 34.21 -1.42
C ARG A 48 -3.79 33.53 -0.04
N GLN A 49 -4.49 34.07 0.96
CA GLN A 49 -4.85 33.31 2.16
C GLN A 49 -5.77 32.16 1.73
N ARG A 50 -5.26 30.92 1.77
CA ARG A 50 -6.11 29.74 1.63
C ARG A 50 -6.83 29.54 2.95
N LEU A 51 -8.13 29.28 2.92
CA LEU A 51 -8.85 28.77 4.07
C LEU A 51 -8.10 27.53 4.55
N ASN A 52 -7.62 27.54 5.79
CA ASN A 52 -7.21 26.32 6.46
C ASN A 52 -8.46 25.46 6.52
N LYS A 53 -8.63 24.57 5.53
CA LYS A 53 -9.60 23.50 5.63
C LYS A 53 -9.23 22.81 6.93
N PRO A 54 -10.16 22.60 7.87
CA PRO A 54 -9.86 21.72 8.99
C PRO A 54 -9.36 20.44 8.34
N GLU A 55 -8.06 20.14 8.50
CA GLU A 55 -7.52 18.82 8.24
C GLU A 55 -8.55 17.89 8.87
N PRO A 56 -9.16 16.96 8.11
CA PRO A 56 -10.23 16.15 8.66
C PRO A 56 -9.64 15.46 9.88
N ARG A 57 -9.99 15.97 11.09
CA ARG A 57 -9.52 15.44 12.36
C ARG A 57 -10.05 14.03 12.40
N THR A 58 -9.21 13.08 11.98
CA THR A 58 -9.56 11.66 11.93
C THR A 58 -10.87 11.37 11.19
N ALA A 59 -10.96 11.71 9.90
CA ALA A 59 -11.51 10.70 9.01
C ALA A 59 -10.45 9.60 8.97
N GLN A 60 -10.45 8.70 9.96
CA GLN A 60 -9.83 7.40 9.80
C GLN A 60 -10.40 6.91 8.47
N ARG A 61 -9.60 6.94 7.40
CA ARG A 61 -10.01 6.38 6.11
C ARG A 61 -10.60 5.02 6.48
N PRO A 62 -11.88 4.71 6.20
CA PRO A 62 -12.42 3.41 6.58
C PRO A 62 -11.42 2.42 6.01
N ALA A 63 -10.81 1.63 6.92
CA ALA A 63 -9.66 0.79 6.60
C ALA A 63 -10.00 0.13 5.28
N SER A 64 -9.31 0.51 4.19
CA SER A 64 -9.84 0.18 2.88
C SER A 64 -9.88 -1.33 2.84
N THR A 65 -11.08 -1.89 2.86
CA THR A 65 -11.30 -3.32 2.70
C THR A 65 -11.09 -3.60 1.23
N LYS A 66 -9.86 -3.37 0.76
CA LYS A 66 -9.36 -3.90 -0.50
C LYS A 66 -9.43 -5.41 -0.31
N ARG A 67 -10.59 -5.97 -0.62
CA ARG A 67 -10.80 -7.40 -0.78
C ARG A 67 -9.70 -7.83 -1.74
N GLY A 68 -8.73 -8.59 -1.22
CA GLY A 68 -7.59 -9.03 -2.02
C GLY A 68 -8.09 -9.74 -3.27
N LYS A 69 -7.34 -9.63 -4.37
CA LYS A 69 -7.66 -10.31 -5.62
C LYS A 69 -7.90 -11.80 -5.34
N ARG A 70 -9.09 -12.30 -5.67
CA ARG A 70 -9.45 -13.73 -5.55
C ARG A 70 -8.97 -14.45 -6.80
N LEU A 71 -8.37 -15.61 -6.62
CA LEU A 71 -7.93 -16.49 -7.70
C LEU A 71 -8.68 -17.80 -7.61
N THR A 72 -9.23 -18.21 -8.75
CA THR A 72 -9.91 -19.49 -8.91
C THR A 72 -8.95 -20.49 -9.52
N TYR A 73 -8.73 -21.62 -8.85
CA TYR A 73 -7.91 -22.72 -9.34
C TYR A 73 -8.41 -24.04 -8.75
N MET A 74 -8.51 -25.08 -9.58
CA MET A 74 -8.98 -26.42 -9.18
C MET A 74 -10.31 -26.42 -8.40
N GLY A 75 -11.26 -25.58 -8.82
CA GLY A 75 -12.58 -25.45 -8.17
C GLY A 75 -12.60 -24.66 -6.86
N GLN A 76 -11.45 -24.14 -6.40
CA GLN A 76 -11.34 -23.33 -5.19
C GLN A 76 -11.15 -21.84 -5.54
N CYS A 77 -11.89 -20.95 -4.87
CA CYS A 77 -11.89 -19.50 -5.11
C CYS A 77 -11.35 -18.73 -3.89
N LEU A 78 -10.03 -18.77 -3.70
CA LEU A 78 -9.34 -18.21 -2.54
C LEU A 78 -8.63 -16.88 -2.87
N THR A 79 -8.33 -16.09 -1.85
CA THR A 79 -7.50 -14.88 -1.95
C THR A 79 -6.02 -15.24 -2.10
N VAL A 80 -5.20 -14.30 -2.59
CA VAL A 80 -3.73 -14.47 -2.65
C VAL A 80 -3.13 -14.84 -1.28
N CYS A 81 -3.70 -14.32 -0.18
CA CYS A 81 -3.24 -14.62 1.18
C CYS A 81 -3.55 -16.06 1.57
N GLU A 82 -4.77 -16.53 1.28
CA GLU A 82 -5.17 -17.91 1.54
C GLU A 82 -4.39 -18.89 0.67
N TRP A 83 -4.20 -18.59 -0.62
CA TRP A 83 -3.33 -19.38 -1.51
C TRP A 83 -1.88 -19.43 -1.02
N SER A 84 -1.38 -18.33 -0.46
CA SER A 84 -0.06 -18.27 0.16
C SER A 84 0.06 -19.23 1.35
N ALA A 85 -0.97 -19.33 2.18
CA ALA A 85 -1.04 -20.28 3.29
C ALA A 85 -1.18 -21.74 2.84
N VAL A 86 -2.01 -22.02 1.82
CA VAL A 86 -2.27 -23.38 1.31
C VAL A 86 -1.02 -23.98 0.64
N ILE A 87 -0.31 -23.19 -0.16
CA ILE A 87 0.82 -23.68 -0.98
C ILE A 87 2.16 -23.47 -0.26
N GLY A 88 2.21 -22.55 0.71
CA GLY A 88 3.44 -22.17 1.43
C GLY A 88 4.35 -21.23 0.64
N VAL A 89 3.80 -20.47 -0.32
CA VAL A 89 4.52 -19.50 -1.15
C VAL A 89 4.15 -18.09 -0.72
N THR A 90 5.11 -17.18 -0.54
CA THR A 90 4.83 -15.81 -0.09
C THR A 90 3.88 -15.08 -1.04
N THR A 91 2.96 -14.29 -0.50
CA THR A 91 2.03 -13.43 -1.27
C THR A 91 2.73 -12.56 -2.30
N HIS A 92 3.95 -12.09 -1.99
CA HIS A 92 4.79 -11.33 -2.90
C HIS A 92 5.16 -12.13 -4.17
N THR A 93 5.54 -13.40 -4.01
CA THR A 93 5.90 -14.29 -5.12
C THR A 93 4.69 -14.58 -6.01
N ILE A 94 3.53 -14.82 -5.42
CA ILE A 94 2.27 -15.01 -6.16
C ILE A 94 1.93 -13.76 -6.97
N ASN A 95 1.99 -12.58 -6.35
CA ASN A 95 1.76 -11.31 -7.04
C ASN A 95 2.77 -11.04 -8.16
N ASN A 96 4.06 -11.36 -7.96
CA ASN A 96 5.09 -11.20 -8.97
C ASN A 96 4.82 -12.12 -10.18
N ARG A 97 4.43 -13.38 -9.95
CA ARG A 97 4.07 -14.33 -11.01
C ARG A 97 2.83 -13.86 -11.80
N ILE A 98 1.82 -13.32 -11.12
CA ILE A 98 0.65 -12.70 -11.76
C ILE A 98 1.06 -11.50 -12.62
N ARG A 99 1.93 -10.62 -12.10
CA ARG A 99 2.42 -9.44 -12.83
C ARG A 99 3.23 -9.81 -14.07
N LYS A 100 3.91 -10.96 -14.05
CA LYS A 100 4.64 -11.53 -15.19
C LYS A 100 3.73 -12.26 -16.20
N GLY A 101 2.43 -12.32 -15.96
CA GLY A 101 1.47 -12.99 -16.86
C GLY A 101 1.59 -14.52 -16.87
N MET A 102 2.13 -15.12 -15.81
CA MET A 102 2.30 -16.57 -15.72
C MET A 102 0.93 -17.28 -15.63
N PRO A 103 0.76 -18.47 -16.23
CA PRO A 103 -0.47 -19.26 -16.06
C PRO A 103 -0.72 -19.59 -14.59
N ILE A 104 -2.00 -19.71 -14.22
CA ILE A 104 -2.43 -19.89 -12.83
C ILE A 104 -1.76 -21.09 -12.12
N GLU A 105 -1.51 -22.17 -12.86
CA GLU A 105 -0.78 -23.35 -12.39
C GLU A 105 0.65 -23.02 -11.98
N GLY A 106 1.35 -22.23 -12.80
CA GLY A 106 2.70 -21.75 -12.50
C GLY A 106 2.72 -20.71 -11.36
N VAL A 107 1.68 -19.88 -11.27
CA VAL A 107 1.50 -18.91 -10.17
C VAL A 107 1.40 -19.64 -8.83
N LEU A 108 0.61 -20.71 -8.77
CA LEU A 108 0.32 -21.50 -7.58
C LEU A 108 1.26 -22.71 -7.40
N SER A 109 2.33 -22.80 -8.18
CA SER A 109 3.33 -23.86 -8.03
C SER A 109 4.21 -23.62 -6.79
N ARG A 110 4.42 -24.67 -6.00
CA ARG A 110 5.32 -24.70 -4.82
C ARG A 110 6.81 -24.65 -5.20
N ALA A 111 7.13 -24.73 -6.49
CA ALA A 111 8.50 -24.69 -6.96
C ALA A 111 9.22 -23.40 -6.52
N LEU A 112 10.36 -23.63 -5.89
CA LEU A 112 11.31 -22.72 -5.26
C LEU A 112 11.69 -21.51 -6.13
N PRO A 113 12.30 -20.46 -5.54
CA PRO A 113 12.75 -19.29 -6.30
C PRO A 113 13.45 -19.73 -7.56
N ILE A 114 13.23 -18.99 -8.65
CA ILE A 114 14.13 -19.02 -9.79
C ILE A 114 15.51 -18.66 -9.23
N GLY A 115 16.23 -19.69 -8.79
CA GLY A 115 17.67 -19.68 -8.72
C GLY A 115 18.12 -19.24 -10.09
N ARG A 116 19.15 -18.40 -10.08
CA ARG A 116 19.85 -17.89 -11.27
C ARG A 116 19.80 -18.92 -12.41
N PRO A 117 19.45 -18.50 -13.64
CA PRO A 117 19.21 -19.41 -14.75
C PRO A 117 20.43 -20.32 -14.95
N GLY A 118 20.26 -21.59 -14.65
CA GLY A 118 21.32 -22.59 -14.72
C GLY A 118 20.75 -23.94 -14.30
N VAL A 119 20.39 -24.74 -15.30
CA VAL A 119 19.93 -26.14 -15.22
C VAL A 119 18.46 -26.33 -14.84
N ALA A 120 17.68 -26.80 -15.82
CA ALA A 120 16.29 -27.20 -15.65
C ALA A 120 16.18 -28.47 -14.79
N GLN A 121 15.32 -28.45 -13.76
CA GLN A 121 15.03 -29.60 -12.89
C GLN A 121 13.96 -30.55 -13.45
N ASN A 122 13.82 -30.62 -14.78
CA ASN A 122 12.90 -31.57 -15.43
C ASN A 122 13.66 -32.41 -16.45
N LEU A 123 14.53 -33.29 -15.96
CA LEU A 123 14.84 -34.53 -16.66
C LEU A 123 14.07 -35.65 -15.94
N CYS A 124 12.92 -36.03 -16.51
CA CYS A 124 12.27 -37.28 -16.11
C CYS A 124 13.17 -38.46 -16.49
N PRO A 125 13.30 -39.49 -15.63
CA PRO A 125 14.16 -40.63 -15.90
C PRO A 125 13.41 -41.64 -16.76
N SER A 126 13.82 -41.81 -18.02
CA SER A 126 13.79 -43.12 -18.71
C SER A 126 14.26 -43.03 -20.17
N LYS A 127 14.90 -44.13 -20.58
CA LYS A 127 15.19 -44.58 -21.96
C LYS A 127 16.23 -43.79 -22.74
N GLY A 128 17.40 -44.42 -22.85
CA GLY A 128 18.43 -44.02 -23.80
C GLY A 128 17.96 -44.09 -25.25
N THR A 129 18.57 -43.21 -26.05
CA THR A 129 18.68 -43.28 -27.51
C THR A 129 20.10 -42.78 -27.78
N GLY A 130 21.13 -43.61 -27.90
CA GLY A 130 21.24 -44.65 -28.92
C GLY A 130 21.86 -44.05 -30.18
N GLY A 131 23.16 -44.24 -30.38
CA GLY A 131 23.76 -44.39 -31.72
C GLY A 131 24.63 -43.25 -32.26
N GLY A 132 25.89 -43.60 -32.57
CA GLY A 132 26.77 -42.93 -33.55
C GLY A 132 28.08 -42.40 -32.97
N SER A 133 29.09 -43.25 -32.71
CA SER A 133 30.25 -43.49 -33.59
C SER A 133 30.98 -42.22 -34.07
N VAL A 134 32.24 -42.02 -33.66
CA VAL A 134 33.46 -42.20 -34.46
C VAL A 134 34.73 -41.88 -33.62
N ALA A 135 35.78 -42.68 -33.88
CA ALA A 135 37.21 -42.67 -33.49
C ALA A 135 37.86 -41.32 -33.07
N GLN A 136 38.93 -41.26 -32.28
CA GLN A 136 40.26 -41.90 -32.35
C GLN A 136 40.88 -41.99 -30.93
N ASP A 137 41.40 -43.14 -30.48
CA ASP A 137 42.80 -43.63 -30.56
C ASP A 137 43.81 -42.92 -29.62
N ILE A 138 44.03 -43.52 -28.42
CA ILE A 138 45.26 -43.84 -27.64
C ILE A 138 46.49 -42.87 -27.81
N PRO A 139 47.25 -42.43 -26.74
CA PRO A 139 47.85 -43.31 -25.73
C PRO A 139 47.93 -42.88 -24.25
N GLN A 140 48.05 -43.95 -23.45
CA GLN A 140 48.59 -44.05 -22.11
C GLN A 140 50.06 -43.64 -22.07
N ILE A 141 50.46 -42.81 -21.11
CA ILE A 141 51.84 -42.79 -20.64
C ILE A 141 51.82 -42.66 -19.11
N GLU A 142 52.17 -43.75 -18.43
CA GLU A 142 52.63 -43.75 -17.05
C GLU A 142 54.03 -43.13 -16.98
N PHE A 143 54.30 -42.35 -15.94
CA PHE A 143 55.67 -42.18 -15.45
C PHE A 143 55.66 -42.26 -13.92
N SER A 144 56.27 -43.33 -13.40
CA SER A 144 56.81 -43.39 -12.04
C SER A 144 58.32 -43.16 -12.13
N GLU A 145 58.86 -42.33 -11.23
CA GLU A 145 60.09 -42.57 -10.46
C GLU A 145 59.96 -41.85 -9.12
#